data_AF-A0A0L0UKV0-F1
#
_entry.id   AF-A0A0L0UKV0-F1
#
_cell.length_a   1.000
_cell.length_b   1.000
_cell.length_c   1.000
_cell.angle_alpha   90.00
_cell.angle_beta   90.00
_cell.angle_gamma   90.00
#
_symmetry.space_group_name_H-M   'P 1'
#
loop_
_entity.id
_entity.type
_entity.pdbx_description
1 polymer ?
#
loop_
_entity_poly.entity_id
_entity_poly.type
_entity_poly.pdbx_seq_one_letter_code
_entity_poly.pdbx_strand_id
1 'polypeptide(L)' 'MFDRFEITFDNKQLKNQKGAIRKLYVDLKFLKNQSGFGWNAATGMVTADKGDLERAYRGPSKTEICEPSRDDYPLV' A
#
# COMPACT_ATOMS: atom_id res chain seq x y z
N MET A 1 -7.71 -13.35 -20.73
CA MET A 1 -6.75 -13.49 -19.60
C MET A 1 -7.12 -14.71 -18.77
N PHE A 2 -8.39 -14.87 -18.41
CA PHE A 2 -8.91 -16.09 -17.81
C PHE A 2 -8.79 -17.32 -18.75
N ASP A 3 -9.11 -17.16 -20.03
CA ASP A 3 -9.03 -18.27 -21.02
C ASP A 3 -7.61 -18.75 -21.32
N ARG A 4 -6.59 -17.95 -20.99
CA ARG A 4 -5.17 -18.34 -21.18
C ARG A 4 -4.64 -19.24 -20.07
N PHE A 5 -5.29 -19.22 -18.90
CA PHE A 5 -4.82 -19.95 -17.73
C PHE A 5 -5.87 -20.92 -17.19
N GLU A 6 -7.10 -20.92 -17.72
CA GLU A 6 -8.24 -21.73 -17.24
C GLU A 6 -8.51 -21.56 -15.72
N ILE A 7 -8.14 -20.41 -15.16
CA ILE A 7 -8.31 -20.13 -13.73
C ILE A 7 -9.63 -19.40 -13.52
N THR A 8 -10.49 -19.99 -12.69
CA THR A 8 -11.64 -19.33 -12.09
C THR A 8 -11.31 -18.95 -10.65
N PHE A 9 -11.69 -17.73 -10.25
CA PHE A 9 -11.52 -17.27 -8.88
C PHE A 9 -12.88 -17.22 -8.18
N ASP A 10 -12.93 -17.75 -6.97
CA ASP A 10 -14.06 -17.53 -6.10
C ASP A 10 -14.11 -16.06 -5.63
N ASN A 11 -15.31 -15.58 -5.34
CA ASN A 11 -15.56 -14.22 -4.88
C ASN A 11 -14.78 -13.90 -3.61
N LYS A 12 -14.56 -14.89 -2.71
CA LYS A 12 -13.71 -14.72 -1.53
C LYS A 12 -12.24 -14.45 -1.91
N GLN A 13 -11.71 -15.16 -2.89
CA GLN A 13 -10.34 -14.96 -3.37
C GLN A 13 -10.19 -13.56 -3.97
N LEU A 14 -11.14 -13.12 -4.80
CA LEU A 14 -11.15 -11.78 -5.38
C LEU A 14 -11.21 -10.69 -4.31
N LYS A 15 -12.09 -10.84 -3.30
CA LYS A 15 -12.19 -9.90 -2.18
C LYS A 15 -10.89 -9.82 -1.38
N ASN A 16 -10.26 -10.95 -1.10
CA ASN A 16 -8.98 -11.00 -0.39
C ASN A 16 -7.87 -10.30 -1.18
N GLN A 17 -7.75 -10.58 -2.48
CA GLN A 17 -6.74 -9.93 -3.33
C GLN A 17 -6.98 -8.42 -3.46
N LYS A 18 -8.25 -8.00 -3.61
CA LYS A 18 -8.61 -6.58 -3.57
C LYS A 18 -8.17 -5.92 -2.26
N GLY A 19 -8.39 -6.59 -1.13
CA GLY A 19 -7.96 -6.10 0.19
C GLY A 19 -6.44 -5.96 0.31
N ALA A 20 -5.70 -6.97 -0.15
CA ALA A 20 -4.24 -6.95 -0.16
C ALA A 20 -3.68 -5.80 -1.01
N ILE A 21 -4.21 -5.61 -2.22
CA ILE A 21 -3.80 -4.51 -3.12
C ILE A 21 -4.13 -3.15 -2.51
N ARG A 22 -5.32 -3.00 -1.89
CA ARG A 22 -5.69 -1.75 -1.21
C ARG A 22 -4.73 -1.43 -0.06
N LYS A 23 -4.37 -2.43 0.74
CA LYS A 23 -3.40 -2.26 1.83
C LYS A 23 -2.05 -1.80 1.30
N LEU A 24 -1.53 -2.44 0.25
CA LEU A 24 -0.27 -2.04 -0.39
C LEU A 24 -0.32 -0.60 -0.90
N TYR A 25 -1.42 -0.19 -1.52
CA TYR A 25 -1.58 1.19 -1.99
C TYR A 25 -1.54 2.21 -0.83
N VAL A 26 -2.29 1.94 0.25
CA VAL A 26 -2.29 2.80 1.45
C VAL A 26 -0.88 2.87 2.05
N ASP A 27 -0.20 1.72 2.11
CA ASP A 27 1.16 1.62 2.64
C ASP A 27 2.17 2.44 1.82
N LEU A 28 2.09 2.38 0.49
CA LEU A 28 2.95 3.16 -0.41
C LEU A 28 2.63 4.66 -0.36
N LYS A 29 1.34 5.03 -0.32
CA LYS A 29 0.89 6.43 -0.18
C LYS A 29 1.40 7.03 1.13
N PHE A 30 1.33 6.26 2.22
CA PHE A 30 1.86 6.67 3.52
C PHE A 30 3.38 6.90 3.47
N LEU A 31 4.15 5.92 2.96
CA LEU A 31 5.61 6.04 2.89
C LEU A 31 6.03 7.22 2.02
N LYS A 32 5.42 7.39 0.84
CA LYS A 32 5.70 8.53 -0.06
C LYS A 32 5.48 9.90 0.61
N ASN A 33 4.55 9.99 1.56
CA ASN A 33 4.25 11.24 2.26
C ASN A 33 5.20 11.52 3.44
N GLN A 34 6.08 10.58 3.82
CA GLN A 34 7.09 10.81 4.84
C GLN A 34 8.34 11.49 4.26
N SER A 35 8.99 12.32 5.06
CA SER A 35 10.28 12.92 4.68
C SER A 35 11.35 11.82 4.54
N GLY A 36 12.20 11.92 3.52
CA GLY A 36 13.24 10.91 3.23
C GLY A 36 12.79 9.81 2.27
N PHE A 37 11.51 9.84 1.84
CA PHE A 37 10.98 8.93 0.84
C PHE A 37 10.71 9.66 -0.48
N GLY A 38 11.10 9.02 -1.58
CA GLY A 38 10.89 9.48 -2.95
C GLY A 38 10.06 8.50 -3.77
N TRP A 39 9.89 8.78 -5.06
CA TRP A 39 9.18 7.92 -6.00
C TRP A 39 10.04 7.65 -7.24
N ASN A 40 10.25 6.37 -7.55
CA ASN A 40 10.87 5.96 -8.81
C ASN A 40 9.77 5.62 -9.82
N ALA A 41 9.58 6.50 -10.81
CA ALA A 41 8.57 6.32 -11.86
C ALA A 41 8.88 5.14 -12.80
N ALA A 42 10.15 4.77 -12.99
CA ALA A 42 10.53 3.68 -13.88
C ALA A 42 10.18 2.30 -13.30
N THR A 43 10.23 2.15 -11.98
CA THR A 43 9.90 0.90 -11.29
C THR A 43 8.51 0.90 -10.65
N GLY A 44 7.88 2.07 -10.53
CA GLY A 44 6.61 2.23 -9.84
C GLY A 44 6.69 1.95 -8.34
N MET A 45 7.83 2.29 -7.71
CA MET A 45 8.10 1.99 -6.31
C MET A 45 8.55 3.23 -5.53
N VAL A 46 8.28 3.21 -4.22
CA VAL A 46 8.83 4.19 -3.29
C VAL A 46 10.32 3.93 -3.09
N THR A 47 11.13 4.98 -3.12
CA THR A 47 12.57 4.94 -2.81
C THR A 47 12.81 5.57 -1.45
N ALA A 48 13.86 5.14 -0.76
CA ALA A 48 14.27 5.72 0.51
C ALA A 48 15.79 5.79 0.57
N ASP A 49 16.33 6.82 1.22
CA ASP A 49 17.72 6.83 1.59
C ASP A 49 17.98 5.79 2.69
N LYS A 50 19.19 5.23 2.74
CA LYS A 50 19.52 4.08 3.61
C LYS A 50 19.16 4.31 5.09
N GLY A 51 19.29 5.55 5.57
CA GLY A 51 18.95 5.92 6.95
C GLY A 51 17.45 6.09 7.20
N ASP A 52 16.68 6.49 6.19
CA ASP A 52 15.24 6.73 6.29
C ASP A 52 14.44 5.42 6.27
N LEU A 53 14.93 4.42 5.54
CA LEU A 53 14.39 3.06 5.59
C LEU A 53 14.44 2.50 7.01
N GLU A 54 15.59 2.59 7.69
CA GLU A 54 15.75 2.08 9.06
C GLU A 54 14.88 2.87 10.07
N ARG A 55 14.77 4.18 9.89
CA ARG A 55 13.88 5.03 10.69
C ARG A 55 12.41 4.61 10.54
N ALA A 56 11.94 4.27 9.34
CA ALA A 56 10.57 3.86 9.13
C ALA A 56 10.22 2.51 9.80
N TYR A 57 11.17 1.59 9.90
CA TYR A 57 10.96 0.34 10.66
C TYR A 57 10.99 0.57 12.18
N ARG A 58 11.70 1.60 12.66
CA ARG A 58 11.82 1.95 14.09
C ARG A 58 10.73 2.95 14.55
N GLY A 59 10.10 3.66 13.61
CA GLY A 59 9.14 4.72 13.89
C GLY A 59 7.79 4.20 14.43
N PRO A 60 6.95 5.12 14.95
CA PRO A 60 5.64 4.77 15.45
C PRO A 60 4.78 4.11 14.37
N SER A 61 3.85 3.27 14.81
CA SER A 61 3.01 2.48 13.93
C SER A 61 2.16 3.36 13.01
N LYS A 62 1.81 2.89 11.80
CA LYS A 62 0.95 3.65 10.86
C LYS A 62 -0.37 4.09 11.49
N THR A 63 -0.86 3.32 12.45
CA THR A 63 -2.05 3.57 13.27
C THR A 63 -1.95 4.80 14.17
N GLU A 64 -0.75 5.26 14.52
CA GLU A 64 -0.54 6.44 15.38
C GLU A 64 -0.35 7.74 14.58
N ILE A 65 -0.05 7.64 13.28
CA ILE A 65 0.34 8.79 12.44
C ILE A 65 -0.80 9.18 11.48
N CYS A 66 -1.69 8.24 11.15
CA CYS A 66 -2.80 8.46 10.23
C CYS A 66 -4.12 8.39 11.00
N GLU A 67 -4.69 9.54 11.40
CA GLU A 67 -6.14 9.61 11.56
C GLU A 67 -6.73 9.48 10.14
N PRO A 68 -7.48 8.41 9.83
CA PRO A 68 -8.06 8.28 8.51
C PRO A 68 -9.08 9.41 8.31
N SER A 69 -8.94 10.19 7.23
CA SER A 69 -10.01 11.13 6.87
C SER A 69 -11.30 10.32 6.60
N ARG A 70 -12.45 10.87 7.00
CA ARG A 70 -13.75 10.22 6.78
C ARG A 70 -14.03 9.94 5.29
N ASP A 71 -13.34 10.66 4.40
CA ASP A 71 -13.46 10.52 2.95
C ASP A 71 -12.60 9.38 2.36
N ASP A 72 -11.60 8.87 3.08
CA ASP A 72 -10.77 7.73 2.63
C ASP A 72 -11.48 6.36 2.83
N TYR A 73 -12.58 6.35 3.60
CA TYR A 73 -13.35 5.14 3.92
C TYR A 73 -14.87 5.41 3.92
N PRO A 74 -15.51 5.57 2.75
CA PRO A 74 -16.97 5.47 2.70
C PRO A 74 -17.36 4.06 3.17
N LEU A 75 -18.13 3.99 4.26
CA LEU A 75 -18.84 2.79 4.66
C LEU A 75 -19.76 2.41 3.51
N VAL A 76 -19.51 1.24 2.91
CA VAL A 76 -20.44 0.59 1.99
C VAL A 76 -21.43 -0.21 2.80
#